data_AF-A0A1A7KH73-F1
#
_entry.id   AF-A0A1A7KH73-F1
#
_cell.length_a   1.000
_cell.length_b   1.000
_cell.length_c   1.000
_cell.angle_alpha   90.00
_cell.angle_beta   90.00
_cell.angle_gamma   90.00
#
_symmetry.space_group_name_H-M   'P 1'
#
loop_
_entity.id
_entity.type
_entity.pdbx_description
1 polymer ?
#
loop_
_entity_poly.entity_id
_entity_poly.type
_entity_poly.pdbx_seq_one_letter_code
_entity_poly.pdbx_strand_id
1 'polypeptide(L)'
;MIANDNFLLTVAVGSIIIGSNNSQTKITEVPVNALQLWENGNHALCLRKKGIELLKDYPKERIQKLIEIRTPINFKAELELLKSLLKANVKKNAADKPTVTK
;
A
#
# COMPACT_ATOMS: atom_id res chain seq x y z
N MET A 1 -13.81 13.24 4.65
CA MET A 1 -12.78 12.36 4.06
C MET A 1 -13.05 12.26 2.57
N ILE A 2 -12.09 12.61 1.72
CA ILE A 2 -12.21 12.41 0.26
C ILE A 2 -11.63 11.03 -0.04
N ALA A 3 -12.41 10.19 -0.72
CA ALA A 3 -12.04 8.82 -1.06
C ALA A 3 -11.88 8.69 -2.57
N ASN A 4 -10.76 8.11 -3.00
CA ASN A 4 -10.63 7.48 -4.30
C ASN A 4 -10.89 5.98 -4.10
N ASP A 5 -11.30 5.24 -5.13
CA ASP A 5 -11.61 3.81 -5.01
C ASP A 5 -10.45 3.00 -4.40
N ASN A 6 -9.22 3.43 -4.66
CA ASN A 6 -7.99 2.73 -4.24
C ASN A 6 -7.38 3.26 -2.93
N PHE A 7 -7.55 4.55 -2.61
CA PHE A 7 -6.89 5.21 -1.49
C PHE A 7 -7.83 6.11 -0.69
N LEU A 8 -7.60 6.15 0.62
CA LEU A 8 -8.28 7.04 1.55
C LEU A 8 -7.29 8.08 2.09
N LEU A 9 -7.70 9.35 2.09
CA LEU A 9 -7.02 10.39 2.86
C LEU A 9 -7.39 10.28 4.33
N THR A 10 -6.38 10.19 5.18
CA THR A 10 -6.52 10.11 6.65
C THR A 10 -6.42 11.48 7.32
N VAL A 11 -6.00 12.50 6.56
CA VAL A 11 -5.91 13.90 7.00
C VAL A 11 -7.09 14.73 6.48
N ALA A 12 -7.31 15.88 7.11
CA ALA A 12 -8.34 16.82 6.68
C ALA A 12 -7.98 17.45 5.31
N VAL A 13 -9.01 17.78 4.55
CA VAL A 13 -8.85 18.56 3.32
C VAL A 13 -8.32 19.94 3.70
N GLY A 14 -7.29 20.40 3.00
CA GLY A 14 -6.56 21.62 3.31
C GLY A 14 -5.36 21.45 4.23
N SER A 15 -5.11 20.25 4.77
CA SER A 15 -3.88 19.95 5.50
C SER A 15 -2.64 20.07 4.62
N ILE A 16 -1.54 20.56 5.19
CA ILE A 16 -0.24 20.65 4.52
C ILE A 16 0.62 19.47 4.96
N ILE A 17 1.05 18.66 4.00
CA ILE A 17 2.08 17.65 4.23
C ILE A 17 3.44 18.26 3.93
N ILE A 18 4.35 18.16 4.89
CA ILE A 18 5.76 18.52 4.71
C ILE A 18 6.49 17.26 4.25
N GLY A 19 6.90 17.24 2.98
CA GLY A 19 7.74 16.19 2.42
C GLY A 19 9.19 16.29 2.92
N SER A 20 9.96 15.21 2.75
CA SER A 20 11.34 15.09 3.24
C SER A 20 12.32 16.13 2.68
N ASN A 21 11.95 16.83 1.60
CA ASN A 21 12.74 17.90 0.97
C ASN A 21 12.20 19.31 1.34
N ASN A 22 11.51 19.46 2.47
CA ASN A 22 10.77 20.68 2.86
C ASN A 22 9.67 21.11 1.86
N SER A 23 9.29 20.23 0.92
CA SER A 23 8.20 20.51 0.00
C SER A 23 6.87 20.50 0.74
N GLN A 24 6.09 21.57 0.63
CA GLN A 24 4.76 21.66 1.22
C GLN A 24 3.72 21.30 0.18
N THR A 25 3.01 20.19 0.40
CA THR A 25 1.90 19.78 -0.46
C THR A 25 0.59 19.99 0.28
N LYS A 26 -0.24 20.90 -0.22
CA LYS A 26 -1.60 21.07 0.29
C LYS A 26 -2.49 19.96 -0.25
N ILE A 27 -3.11 19.22 0.65
CA ILE A 27 -3.96 18.08 0.31
C ILE A 27 -5.38 18.56 0.11
N THR A 28 -5.77 18.75 -1.14
CA THR A 28 -7.16 19.05 -1.53
C THR A 28 -7.93 17.80 -1.90
N GLU A 29 -7.23 16.76 -2.37
CA GLU A 29 -7.78 15.49 -2.84
C GLU A 29 -6.71 14.38 -2.77
N VAL A 30 -7.10 13.13 -3.07
CA VAL A 30 -6.14 12.03 -3.20
C VAL A 30 -5.21 12.37 -4.38
N PRO A 31 -3.90 12.56 -4.15
CA PRO A 31 -3.01 13.01 -5.20
C PRO A 31 -2.81 11.94 -6.27
N VAL A 32 -2.53 12.35 -7.51
CA VAL A 32 -2.38 11.43 -8.66
C VAL A 32 -1.24 10.42 -8.44
N ASN A 33 -0.20 10.82 -7.70
CA ASN A 33 0.93 9.99 -7.28
C ASN A 33 0.71 9.33 -5.90
N ALA A 34 -0.55 9.14 -5.45
CA ALA A 34 -0.88 8.55 -4.16
C ALA A 34 -0.20 7.19 -3.93
N LEU A 35 -0.09 6.35 -4.95
CA LEU A 35 0.59 5.06 -4.84
C LEU A 35 2.06 5.25 -4.43
N GLN A 36 2.82 6.08 -5.15
CA GLN A 36 4.22 6.33 -4.86
C GLN A 36 4.41 6.97 -3.48
N LEU A 37 3.55 7.92 -3.10
CA LEU A 37 3.60 8.53 -1.77
C LEU A 37 3.30 7.52 -0.66
N TRP A 38 2.33 6.64 -0.89
CA TRP A 38 1.98 5.57 0.03
C TRP A 38 3.13 4.55 0.19
N GLU A 39 3.78 4.16 -0.92
CA GLU A 39 4.95 3.28 -0.92
C GLU A 39 6.13 3.88 -0.16
N ASN A 40 6.28 5.20 -0.21
CA ASN A 40 7.29 5.95 0.56
C ASN A 40 6.93 6.09 2.06
N GLY A 41 5.79 5.55 2.50
CA GLY A 41 5.39 5.60 3.91
C GLY A 41 4.64 6.86 4.31
N ASN A 42 3.96 7.55 3.39
CA ASN A 42 3.17 8.73 3.75
C ASN A 42 1.98 8.35 4.66
N HIS A 43 1.88 9.00 5.83
CA HIS A 43 0.85 8.73 6.84
C HIS A 43 -0.54 9.27 6.45
N ALA A 44 -0.59 10.21 5.51
CA ALA A 44 -1.83 10.83 5.06
C ALA A 44 -2.66 9.94 4.13
N LEU A 45 -2.10 8.81 3.68
CA LEU A 45 -2.73 7.89 2.74
C LEU A 45 -2.88 6.52 3.38
N CYS A 46 -4.04 5.90 3.18
CA CYS A 46 -4.34 4.54 3.58
C CYS A 46 -4.90 3.76 2.38
N LEU A 47 -4.36 2.58 2.11
CA LEU A 47 -4.76 1.72 1.00
C LEU A 47 -6.09 1.05 1.32
N ARG A 48 -7.03 1.12 0.37
CA ARG A 48 -8.32 0.43 0.48
C ARG A 48 -8.24 -0.98 -0.09
N LYS A 49 -9.26 -1.80 0.23
CA LYS A 49 -9.41 -3.16 -0.30
C LYS A 49 -9.32 -3.25 -1.82
N LYS A 50 -9.90 -2.27 -2.56
CA LYS A 50 -9.80 -2.23 -4.04
C LYS A 50 -8.36 -1.92 -4.51
N GLY A 51 -7.63 -1.08 -3.78
CA GLY A 51 -6.23 -0.74 -4.09
C GLY A 51 -5.27 -1.93 -3.98
N ILE A 52 -5.65 -3.01 -3.31
CA ILE A 52 -4.86 -4.26 -3.29
C ILE A 52 -4.70 -4.85 -4.70
N GLU A 53 -5.62 -4.58 -5.62
CA GLU A 53 -5.48 -5.03 -7.00
C GLU A 53 -4.26 -4.43 -7.70
N LEU A 54 -3.87 -3.20 -7.33
CA LEU A 54 -2.67 -2.53 -7.85
C LEU A 54 -1.37 -3.23 -7.42
N LEU A 55 -1.43 -4.04 -6.35
CA LEU A 55 -0.28 -4.71 -5.76
C LEU A 55 -0.22 -6.20 -6.10
N LYS A 56 -1.18 -6.72 -6.88
CA LYS A 56 -1.25 -8.17 -7.21
C LYS A 56 -0.01 -8.65 -7.96
N ASP A 57 0.55 -7.83 -8.83
CA ASP A 57 1.73 -8.14 -9.65
C ASP A 57 3.05 -7.79 -8.98
N TYR A 58 3.03 -7.28 -7.74
CA TYR A 58 4.26 -6.93 -7.04
C TYR A 58 4.99 -8.18 -6.55
N PRO A 59 6.34 -8.19 -6.64
CA PRO A 59 7.12 -9.30 -6.10
C PRO A 59 6.99 -9.34 -4.58
N LYS A 60 7.09 -10.56 -4.03
CA LYS A 60 6.97 -10.83 -2.59
C LYS A 60 7.86 -9.92 -1.75
N GLU A 61 9.11 -9.72 -2.18
CA GLU A 61 10.10 -8.88 -1.49
C GLU A 61 9.64 -7.42 -1.39
N ARG A 62 9.03 -6.89 -2.46
CA ARG A 62 8.47 -5.52 -2.47
C ARG A 62 7.29 -5.41 -1.51
N ILE A 63 6.38 -6.39 -1.50
CA ILE A 63 5.27 -6.43 -0.53
C ILE A 63 5.78 -6.49 0.91
N GLN A 64 6.84 -7.26 1.17
CA GLN A 64 7.43 -7.36 2.50
C GLN A 64 8.03 -6.02 2.96
N LYS A 65 8.77 -5.33 2.10
CA LYS A 65 9.27 -3.97 2.38
C LYS A 65 8.13 -2.98 2.65
N LEU A 66 7.03 -3.07 1.89
CA LEU A 66 5.85 -2.23 2.14
C LEU A 66 5.27 -2.50 3.52
N ILE A 67 5.15 -3.75 3.96
CA ILE A 67 4.69 -4.06 5.32
C ILE A 67 5.60 -3.42 6.36
N GLU A 68 6.92 -3.46 6.18
CA GLU A 68 7.88 -2.84 7.10
C GLU A 68 7.71 -1.32 7.17
N ILE A 69 7.59 -0.64 6.02
CA ILE A 69 7.36 0.81 5.92
C ILE A 69 6.01 1.22 6.53
N ARG A 70 4.98 0.39 6.35
CA ARG A 70 3.60 0.69 6.77
C ARG A 70 3.30 0.29 8.21
N THR A 71 4.09 -0.62 8.80
CA THR A 71 3.96 -1.06 10.20
C THR A 71 3.97 0.09 11.22
N PRO A 72 4.92 1.04 11.20
CA PRO A 72 4.96 2.15 12.16
C PRO A 72 3.76 3.10 12.04
N ILE A 73 3.09 3.14 10.89
CA ILE A 73 1.88 3.96 10.64
C ILE A 73 0.65 3.33 11.34
N ASN A 74 0.72 2.03 11.64
CA ASN A 74 -0.24 1.29 12.46
C ASN A 74 -1.69 1.26 11.92
N PHE A 75 -1.87 1.30 10.59
CA PHE A 75 -3.17 1.04 9.97
C PHE A 75 -3.47 -0.46 9.91
N LYS A 76 -4.09 -0.99 10.98
CA LYS A 76 -4.37 -2.43 11.14
C LYS A 76 -5.06 -3.06 9.93
N ALA A 77 -6.13 -2.46 9.44
CA ALA A 77 -6.89 -2.99 8.30
C ALA A 77 -6.04 -3.10 7.03
N GLU A 78 -5.18 -2.11 6.77
CA GLU A 78 -4.25 -2.12 5.64
C GLU A 78 -3.17 -3.19 5.81
N LEU A 79 -2.56 -3.28 7.00
CA LEU A 79 -1.53 -4.28 7.27
C LEU A 79 -2.06 -5.71 7.12
N GLU A 80 -3.29 -5.97 7.55
CA GLU A 80 -3.93 -7.28 7.36
C GLU A 80 -4.19 -7.58 5.87
N LEU A 81 -4.54 -6.58 5.07
CA LEU A 81 -4.67 -6.74 3.62
C LEU A 81 -3.31 -7.07 2.97
N LEU A 82 -2.24 -6.36 3.33
CA LEU A 82 -0.89 -6.60 2.81
C LEU A 82 -0.36 -7.98 3.21
N LYS A 83 -0.54 -8.40 4.46
CA LYS A 83 -0.19 -9.75 4.92
C LYS A 83 -0.98 -10.83 4.19
N SER A 84 -2.28 -10.59 3.95
CA SER A 84 -3.13 -11.51 3.19
C SER A 84 -2.65 -11.64 1.74
N LEU A 85 -2.28 -10.53 1.11
CA LEU A 85 -1.69 -10.51 -0.23
C LEU A 85 -0.35 -11.27 -0.26
N LEU A 86 0.52 -11.04 0.71
CA LEU A 86 1.80 -11.76 0.84
C LEU A 86 1.57 -13.28 0.93
N LYS A 87 0.61 -13.73 1.75
CA LYS A 87 0.23 -15.15 1.87
C LYS A 87 -0.35 -15.72 0.58
N ALA A 88 -1.17 -14.95 -0.14
CA ALA A 88 -1.74 -15.36 -1.42
C ALA A 88 -0.66 -15.52 -2.51
N ASN A 89 0.32 -14.60 -2.56
CA ASN A 89 1.47 -14.70 -3.48
C ASN A 89 2.38 -15.90 -3.15
N VAL A 90 2.57 -16.23 -1.86
CA VAL A 90 3.28 -17.45 -1.47
C VAL A 90 2.57 -18.72 -1.96
N LYS A 91 1.23 -18.74 -1.95
CA LYS A 91 0.46 -19.88 -2.48
C LYS A 91 0.56 -19.99 -4.00
N LYS A 92 0.59 -18.88 -4.75
CA LYS A 92 0.77 -18.89 -6.20
C LYS A 92 2.13 -19.48 -6.62
N ASN A 93 3.22 -19.10 -5.94
CA ASN A 93 4.54 -19.66 -6.23
C ASN A 93 4.71 -21.11 -5.77
N ALA A 94 3.89 -21.61 -4.83
CA ALA A 94 3.93 -23.01 -4.41
C ALA A 94 3.19 -23.96 -5.36
N ALA A 95 2.33 -23.44 -6.24
CA ALA A 95 1.60 -24.23 -7.23
C ALA A 95 2.41 -24.54 -8.50
N ASP A 96 3.61 -23.97 -8.65
CA ASP A 96 4.55 -24.26 -9.74
C ASP A 96 5.69 -25.19 -9.29
N LYS A 97 5.36 -26.23 -8.51
CA LYS A 97 6.25 -27.40 -8.41
C LYS A 97 5.86 -28.35 -9.54
N PRO A 98 6.70 -28.56 -10.58
CA PRO A 98 6.44 -29.63 -11.53
C PRO A 98 6.39 -30.92 -10.73
N THR A 99 5.26 -31.60 -10.81
CA THR A 99 5.09 -32.93 -10.27
C THR A 99 5.92 -33.85 -11.15
N VAL A 100 7.21 -34.01 -10.82
CA VAL A 100 8.04 -35.06 -11.42
C VAL A 100 7.43 -36.38 -10.97
N THR A 101 6.65 -36.94 -11.86
CA THR A 101 5.95 -38.21 -11.67
C THR A 101 6.95 -39.31 -12.00
N LYS A 102 7.18 -40.18 -11.01
CA LYS A 102 7.80 -41.52 -11.01
C LYS A 102 8.69 -41.91 -12.18
#